data_AF-A0A197JBM5-F1
#
_entry.id   AF-A0A197JBM5-F1
#
_cell.length_a   1.000
_cell.length_b   1.000
_cell.length_c   1.000
_cell.angle_alpha   90.00
_cell.angle_beta   90.00
_cell.angle_gamma   90.00
#
_symmetry.space_group_name_H-M   'P 1'
#
loop_
_entity.id
_entity.type
_entity.pdbx_description
1 polymer ?
#
loop_
_entity_poly.entity_id
_entity_poly.type
_entity_poly.pdbx_seq_one_letter_code
_entity_poly.pdbx_strand_id
1 'polypeptide(L)'
;MLTDKLELIGKTVASNTDIIGYDRVLFARPELQAMLLKKFPSEKIHLAKKIVTLDKDMDGVTITFDDNTTACSDILVGADGAQSAVRQHLYKTLEKEVLLPKSDTKPMSKGYISLVGMSNKLDPVKYPGVLEKEYEGYCIVGDKDTPYTASYAVRVHVS
;
A
#
# COMPACT_ATOMS: atom_id res chain seq x y z
N MET A 1 10.82 14.04 -15.11
CA MET A 1 11.51 12.80 -14.69
C MET A 1 11.64 12.83 -13.18
N LEU A 2 11.26 11.76 -12.47
CA LEU A 2 11.50 11.64 -11.02
C LEU A 2 13.00 11.42 -10.79
N THR A 3 13.72 12.46 -10.39
CA THR A 3 15.19 12.46 -10.25
C THR A 3 15.66 12.61 -8.80
N ASP A 4 14.83 12.21 -7.85
CA ASP A 4 15.33 11.94 -6.50
C ASP A 4 15.77 10.48 -6.53
N LYS A 5 17.09 10.24 -6.52
CA LYS A 5 17.70 8.92 -6.63
C LYS A 5 17.21 8.02 -5.49
N LEU A 6 16.17 7.23 -5.74
CA LEU A 6 15.82 6.10 -4.88
C LEU A 6 16.95 5.08 -5.00
N GLU A 7 17.37 4.50 -3.87
CA GLU A 7 18.33 3.41 -3.90
C GLU A 7 17.62 2.20 -4.50
N LEU A 8 18.03 1.80 -5.70
CA LEU A 8 17.49 0.63 -6.37
C LEU A 8 17.98 -0.61 -5.61
N ILE A 9 17.09 -1.24 -4.84
CA ILE A 9 17.40 -2.48 -4.12
C ILE A 9 17.56 -3.62 -5.13
N GLY A 10 16.76 -3.60 -6.18
CA GLY A 10 16.83 -4.61 -7.21
C GLY A 10 15.86 -4.35 -8.35
N LYS A 11 16.21 -4.89 -9.51
CA LYS A 11 15.35 -4.93 -10.69
C LYS A 11 15.09 -6.38 -11.08
N THR A 12 13.82 -6.77 -11.16
CA THR A 12 13.44 -8.06 -11.75
C THR A 12 13.54 -7.96 -13.26
N VAL A 13 14.41 -8.75 -13.87
CA VAL A 13 14.41 -8.93 -15.32
C VAL A 13 13.27 -9.87 -15.66
N ALA A 14 12.10 -9.32 -16.00
CA ALA A 14 11.01 -10.14 -16.51
C ALA A 14 11.40 -10.65 -17.90
N SER A 15 11.15 -11.92 -18.22
CA SER A 15 11.34 -12.48 -19.56
C SER A 15 10.46 -11.82 -20.63
N ASN A 16 9.61 -10.86 -20.26
CA ASN A 16 8.46 -10.36 -21.03
C ASN A 16 8.32 -8.83 -20.99
N THR A 17 9.40 -8.03 -20.97
CA THR A 17 9.29 -6.56 -21.08
C THR A 17 8.52 -6.12 -22.32
N ASP A 18 8.58 -6.91 -23.40
CA ASP A 18 7.81 -6.70 -24.63
C ASP A 18 6.29 -6.86 -24.43
N ILE A 19 5.85 -7.57 -23.38
CA ILE A 19 4.44 -7.76 -23.04
C ILE A 19 3.98 -6.73 -22.00
N ILE A 20 4.82 -6.44 -21.02
CA ILE A 20 4.44 -5.62 -19.84
C ILE A 20 4.74 -4.13 -20.08
N GLY A 21 5.67 -3.82 -20.97
CA GLY A 21 6.04 -2.44 -21.36
C GLY A 21 6.96 -1.71 -20.38
N TYR A 22 7.36 -2.35 -19.27
CA TYR A 22 8.27 -1.77 -18.27
C TYR A 22 8.89 -2.85 -17.38
N ASP A 23 10.01 -2.47 -16.76
CA ASP A 23 10.69 -3.30 -15.77
C ASP A 23 10.07 -3.18 -14.38
N ARG A 24 10.12 -4.26 -13.61
CA ARG A 24 9.74 -4.23 -12.19
C ARG A 24 10.96 -3.85 -11.36
N VAL A 25 10.86 -2.73 -10.65
CA VAL A 25 11.91 -2.23 -9.74
C VAL A 25 11.45 -2.33 -8.30
N LEU A 26 12.40 -2.59 -7.41
CA LEU A 26 12.22 -2.68 -5.97
C LEU A 26 13.02 -1.57 -5.28
N PHE A 27 12.36 -0.88 -4.36
CA PHE A 27 12.94 0.17 -3.53
C PHE A 27 12.32 0.12 -2.13
N ALA A 28 12.98 0.72 -1.15
CA ALA A 28 12.47 0.77 0.21
C ALA A 28 11.22 1.67 0.27
N ARG A 29 10.14 1.18 0.91
CA ARG A 29 8.92 1.99 1.11
C ARG A 29 9.20 3.33 1.80
N PRO A 30 10.00 3.42 2.87
CA PRO A 30 10.32 4.69 3.51
C PRO A 30 11.00 5.69 2.58
N GLU A 31 11.89 5.23 1.70
CA GLU A 31 12.56 6.10 0.73
C GLU A 31 11.60 6.63 -0.33
N LEU A 32 10.74 5.76 -0.88
CA LEU A 32 9.69 6.20 -1.80
C LEU A 32 8.79 7.25 -1.14
N GLN A 33 8.36 7.01 0.09
CA GLN A 33 7.52 7.94 0.83
C GLN A 33 8.23 9.27 1.08
N ALA A 34 9.48 9.25 1.53
CA ALA A 34 10.27 10.46 1.76
C ALA A 34 10.46 11.25 0.46
N MET A 35 10.71 10.57 -0.66
CA MET A 35 10.83 11.19 -1.98
C MET A 35 9.53 11.86 -2.40
N LEU A 36 8.40 11.16 -2.28
CA LEU A 36 7.09 11.74 -2.61
C LEU A 36 6.78 12.95 -1.74
N LEU A 37 7.01 12.86 -0.43
CA LEU A 37 6.76 13.96 0.51
C LEU A 37 7.59 15.21 0.18
N LYS A 38 8.84 15.07 -0.28
CA LYS A 38 9.69 16.22 -0.70
C LYS A 38 9.11 16.99 -1.89
N LYS A 39 8.19 16.41 -2.66
CA LYS A 39 7.54 17.09 -3.81
C LYS A 39 6.32 17.91 -3.40
N PHE A 40 5.84 17.78 -2.16
CA PHE A 40 4.69 18.51 -1.67
C PHE A 40 5.12 19.56 -0.63
N PRO A 41 4.54 20.77 -0.66
CA PRO A 41 4.75 21.74 0.41
C PRO A 41 4.28 21.17 1.75
N SER A 42 5.12 21.28 2.79
CA SER A 42 4.87 20.68 4.11
C SER A 42 3.60 21.17 4.77
N GLU A 43 3.22 22.43 4.52
CA GLU A 43 2.01 23.06 5.03
C GLU A 43 0.71 22.44 4.50
N LYS A 44 0.79 21.69 3.39
CA LYS A 44 -0.35 20.93 2.84
C LYS A 44 -0.47 19.51 3.42
N ILE A 45 0.48 19.10 4.27
CA ILE A 45 0.52 17.76 4.86
C ILE A 45 0.23 17.88 6.35
N HIS A 46 -0.95 17.44 6.75
CA HIS A 46 -1.36 17.39 8.15
C HIS A 46 -1.29 15.95 8.66
N LEU A 47 -0.26 15.64 9.45
CA LEU A 47 -0.09 14.33 10.09
C LEU A 47 -0.84 14.27 11.41
N ALA A 48 -0.95 13.07 11.99
CA ALA A 48 -1.68 12.81 13.24
C ALA A 48 -3.15 13.29 13.18
N LYS A 49 -3.77 13.17 12.01
CA LYS A 49 -5.17 13.52 11.75
C LYS A 49 -5.99 12.27 11.48
N LYS A 50 -6.46 11.59 12.53
CA LYS A 50 -7.34 10.43 12.34
C LYS A 50 -8.78 10.90 12.24
N ILE A 51 -9.49 10.51 11.18
CA ILE A 51 -10.90 10.87 10.98
C ILE A 51 -11.76 10.21 12.06
N VAL A 52 -12.57 11.01 12.75
CA VAL A 52 -13.56 10.57 13.74
C VAL A 52 -14.97 10.70 13.19
N THR A 53 -15.29 11.83 12.55
CA THR A 53 -16.57 12.05 11.87
C THR A 53 -16.38 12.65 10.49
N LEU A 54 -17.37 12.40 9.64
CA LEU A 54 -17.47 12.92 8.29
C LEU A 54 -18.93 13.27 8.05
N ASP A 55 -19.18 14.54 7.81
CA ASP A 55 -20.49 15.10 7.49
C ASP A 55 -20.43 15.73 6.09
N LYS A 56 -21.50 15.57 5.30
CA LYS A 56 -21.61 16.17 3.96
C LYS A 56 -22.88 17.02 3.91
N ASP A 57 -22.81 18.17 3.27
CA ASP A 57 -23.95 19.05 3.00
C ASP A 57 -23.84 19.64 1.59
N MET A 58 -24.60 20.71 1.30
CA MET A 58 -24.55 21.37 -0.01
C MET A 58 -23.25 22.16 -0.24
N ASP A 59 -22.52 22.48 0.83
CA ASP A 59 -21.33 23.33 0.80
C ASP A 59 -20.03 22.49 0.80
N GLY A 60 -20.12 21.18 1.05
CA GLY A 60 -19.04 20.24 0.85
C GLY A 60 -19.00 19.11 1.88
N VAL A 61 -17.78 18.70 2.25
CA VAL A 61 -17.50 17.68 3.26
C VAL A 61 -16.79 18.34 4.44
N THR A 62 -17.33 18.14 5.64
CA THR A 62 -16.69 18.52 6.89
C THR A 62 -16.17 17.29 7.60
N ILE A 63 -14.91 17.32 8.00
CA ILE A 63 -14.18 16.23 8.64
C ILE A 63 -13.79 16.68 10.03
N THR A 64 -14.08 15.86 11.05
CA THR A 64 -13.57 16.06 12.42
C THR A 64 -12.50 15.02 12.71
N PHE A 65 -11.37 15.47 13.23
CA PHE A 65 -10.25 14.61 13.59
C PHE A 65 -10.21 14.29 15.10
N ASP A 66 -9.39 13.32 15.47
CA ASP A 66 -9.22 12.84 16.86
C ASP A 66 -8.57 13.86 17.80
N ASP A 67 -7.94 14.90 17.26
CA ASP A 67 -7.44 16.05 18.01
C ASP A 67 -8.47 17.19 18.15
N ASN A 68 -9.74 16.92 17.80
CA ASN A 68 -10.88 17.85 17.79
C ASN A 68 -10.77 19.00 16.77
N THR A 69 -9.77 18.99 15.89
CA THR A 69 -9.72 19.95 14.77
C THR A 69 -10.67 19.52 13.65
N THR A 70 -11.08 20.48 12.82
CA THR A 70 -11.95 20.24 11.67
C THR A 70 -11.33 20.75 10.38
N ALA A 71 -11.75 20.15 9.25
CA ALA A 71 -11.43 20.62 7.91
C ALA A 71 -12.67 20.54 7.02
N CYS A 72 -12.84 21.54 6.14
CA CYS A 72 -13.91 21.58 5.15
C CYS A 72 -13.31 21.55 3.74
N SER A 73 -13.89 20.77 2.84
CA SER A 73 -13.47 20.69 1.44
C SER A 73 -14.62 20.30 0.50
N ASP A 74 -14.53 20.69 -0.77
CA ASP A 74 -15.53 20.30 -1.78
C ASP A 74 -15.47 18.80 -2.12
N ILE A 75 -14.26 18.22 -2.06
CA ILE A 75 -13.98 16.83 -2.42
C ILE A 75 -13.17 16.17 -1.31
N LEU A 76 -13.54 14.93 -0.98
CA LEU A 76 -12.76 14.03 -0.13
C LEU A 76 -12.43 12.75 -0.89
N VAL A 77 -11.14 12.40 -0.95
CA VAL A 77 -10.65 11.17 -1.57
C VAL A 77 -10.17 10.21 -0.48
N GLY A 78 -10.77 9.02 -0.40
CA GLY A 78 -10.37 7.97 0.53
C GLY A 78 -9.14 7.19 0.05
N ALA A 79 -7.96 7.55 0.54
CA ALA A 79 -6.69 6.86 0.26
C ALA A 79 -6.05 6.25 1.53
N ASP A 80 -6.87 5.92 2.52
CA ASP A 80 -6.51 5.46 3.87
C ASP A 80 -6.50 3.93 4.03
N GLY A 81 -6.42 3.21 2.91
CA GLY A 81 -6.09 1.79 2.86
C GLY A 81 -7.24 0.81 3.16
N ALA A 82 -6.87 -0.44 3.44
CA ALA A 82 -7.83 -1.53 3.59
C ALA A 82 -8.82 -1.32 4.75
N GLN A 83 -8.41 -0.63 5.82
CA GLN A 83 -9.26 -0.30 6.98
C GLN A 83 -9.80 1.14 6.92
N SER A 84 -10.07 1.64 5.71
CA SER A 84 -10.51 3.01 5.45
C SER A 84 -11.66 3.48 6.35
N ALA A 85 -11.41 4.55 7.11
CA ALA A 85 -12.43 5.27 7.86
C ALA A 85 -13.35 6.05 6.91
N VAL A 86 -12.83 6.58 5.80
CA VAL A 86 -13.63 7.28 4.78
C VAL A 86 -14.71 6.36 4.22
N ARG A 87 -14.33 5.15 3.78
CA ARG A 87 -15.27 4.15 3.25
C ARG A 87 -16.33 3.77 4.28
N GLN A 88 -15.93 3.55 5.53
CA GLN A 88 -16.87 3.20 6.60
C GLN A 88 -17.92 4.29 6.84
N HIS A 89 -17.53 5.56 6.84
CA HIS A 89 -18.48 6.67 6.99
C HIS A 89 -19.39 6.81 5.77
N LEU A 90 -18.84 6.73 4.55
CA LEU A 90 -19.62 6.75 3.32
C LEU A 90 -20.70 5.66 3.33
N TYR A 91 -20.34 4.43 3.73
CA TYR A 91 -21.27 3.30 3.74
C TYR A 91 -22.39 3.49 4.76
N LYS A 92 -22.08 3.98 5.97
CA LYS A 92 -23.10 4.32 6.97
C LYS A 92 -24.10 5.34 6.45
N THR A 93 -23.63 6.35 5.71
CA THR A 93 -24.50 7.37 5.11
C THR A 93 -25.38 6.78 4.02
N LEU A 94 -24.80 6.02 3.09
CA LEU A 94 -25.56 5.38 2.00
C LEU A 94 -26.56 4.34 2.52
N GLU A 95 -26.25 3.66 3.62
CA GLU A 95 -27.17 2.71 4.27
C GLU A 95 -28.40 3.43 4.82
N LYS A 96 -28.22 4.58 5.51
CA LYS A 96 -29.32 5.42 5.98
C LYS A 96 -30.18 5.99 4.86
N GLU A 97 -29.54 6.33 3.73
CA GLU A 97 -30.21 6.84 2.53
C GLU A 97 -30.83 5.72 1.67
N VAL A 98 -30.66 4.44 2.03
CA VAL A 98 -31.11 3.27 1.25
C VAL A 98 -30.50 3.21 -0.16
N LEU A 99 -29.28 3.73 -0.30
CA LEU A 99 -28.51 3.77 -1.55
C LEU A 99 -27.33 2.81 -1.57
N LEU A 100 -27.02 2.13 -0.46
CA LEU A 100 -25.90 1.18 -0.39
C LEU A 100 -26.21 -0.10 -1.18
N PRO A 101 -25.41 -0.46 -2.21
CA PRO A 101 -25.62 -1.70 -2.97
C PRO A 101 -25.42 -2.94 -2.09
N LYS A 102 -26.29 -3.96 -2.27
CA LYS A 102 -26.17 -5.25 -1.55
C LYS A 102 -24.87 -6.01 -1.85
N SER A 103 -24.18 -5.70 -2.95
CA SER A 103 -22.85 -6.26 -3.23
C SER A 103 -21.79 -5.79 -2.23
N ASP A 104 -21.94 -4.56 -1.74
CA ASP A 104 -20.92 -3.85 -0.96
C ASP A 104 -21.06 -4.11 0.55
N THR A 105 -22.16 -4.75 0.96
CA THR A 105 -22.37 -5.24 2.33
C THR A 105 -21.70 -6.59 2.57
N LYS A 106 -21.24 -7.27 1.52
CA LYS A 106 -20.58 -8.57 1.65
C LYS A 106 -19.19 -8.36 2.27
N PRO A 107 -18.81 -9.17 3.28
CA PRO A 107 -17.43 -9.15 3.76
C PRO A 107 -16.50 -9.53 2.59
N MET A 108 -15.28 -8.99 2.63
CA MET A 108 -14.26 -9.34 1.66
C MET A 108 -14.07 -10.87 1.64
N SER A 109 -14.46 -11.51 0.55
CA SER A 109 -14.49 -12.98 0.43
C SER A 109 -13.10 -13.63 0.39
N LYS A 110 -12.05 -12.80 0.30
CA LYS A 110 -10.66 -13.23 0.35
C LYS A 110 -10.02 -12.69 1.62
N GLY A 111 -9.87 -13.54 2.63
CA GLY A 111 -9.03 -13.25 3.77
C GLY A 111 -7.57 -13.25 3.32
N TYR A 112 -6.94 -12.08 3.26
CA TYR A 112 -5.48 -11.98 3.15
C TYR A 112 -4.92 -11.64 4.52
N ILE A 113 -4.12 -12.54 5.09
CA ILE A 113 -3.21 -12.20 6.16
C ILE A 113 -1.91 -11.79 5.48
N SER A 114 -1.65 -10.49 5.43
CA SER A 114 -0.36 -9.98 4.98
C SER A 114 0.53 -9.82 6.20
N LEU A 115 1.49 -10.73 6.38
CA LEU A 115 2.59 -10.50 7.31
C LEU A 115 3.68 -9.75 6.54
N VAL A 116 3.74 -8.44 6.75
CA VAL A 116 4.80 -7.61 6.18
C VAL A 116 5.86 -7.40 7.26
N GLY A 117 7.05 -7.94 7.03
CA GLY A 117 8.24 -7.67 7.84
C GLY A 117 9.31 -7.06 6.94
N MET A 118 9.88 -5.93 7.37
CA MET A 118 11.14 -5.45 6.84
C MET A 118 12.20 -5.78 7.89
N SER A 119 13.24 -6.50 7.51
CA SER A 119 14.41 -6.63 8.37
C SER A 119 15.19 -5.32 8.36
N ASN A 120 16.00 -5.10 9.40
CA ASN A 120 17.13 -4.18 9.28
C ASN A 120 18.16 -4.75 8.29
N LYS A 121 19.21 -3.98 7.98
CA LYS A 121 20.37 -4.47 7.22
C LYS A 121 20.88 -5.76 7.87
N LEU A 122 20.91 -6.84 7.09
CA LEU A 122 21.37 -8.14 7.55
C LEU A 122 22.89 -8.19 7.53
N ASP A 123 23.48 -8.87 8.51
CA ASP A 123 24.91 -9.15 8.56
C ASP A 123 25.26 -10.23 7.50
N PRO A 124 26.05 -9.92 6.47
CA PRO A 124 26.41 -10.88 5.43
C PRO A 124 27.22 -12.07 5.95
N VAL A 125 27.92 -11.94 7.09
CA VAL A 125 28.63 -13.08 7.69
C VAL A 125 27.63 -14.10 8.22
N LYS A 126 26.53 -13.62 8.81
CA LYS A 126 25.47 -14.47 9.35
C LYS A 126 24.49 -14.96 8.27
N TYR A 127 24.26 -14.15 7.25
CA TYR A 127 23.31 -14.41 6.16
C TYR A 127 23.99 -14.23 4.80
N PRO A 128 24.90 -15.13 4.38
CA PRO A 128 25.71 -14.94 3.17
C PRO A 128 24.87 -14.80 1.89
N GLY A 129 23.68 -15.39 1.85
CA GLY A 129 22.76 -15.27 0.71
C GLY A 129 22.33 -13.85 0.37
N VAL A 130 22.49 -12.87 1.27
CA VAL A 130 22.17 -11.44 0.97
C VAL A 130 23.17 -10.79 0.01
N LEU A 131 24.30 -11.45 -0.26
CA LEU A 131 25.30 -11.00 -1.24
C LEU A 131 25.05 -11.59 -2.64
N GLU A 132 24.13 -12.53 -2.77
CA GLU A 132 23.81 -13.15 -4.05
C GLU A 132 23.08 -12.17 -4.98
N LYS A 133 23.33 -12.31 -6.29
CA LYS A 133 22.65 -11.49 -7.31
C LYS A 133 21.20 -11.94 -7.55
N GLU A 134 20.89 -13.18 -7.23
CA GLU A 134 19.56 -13.75 -7.42
C GLU A 134 18.86 -13.87 -6.07
N TYR A 135 17.56 -13.58 -6.01
CA TYR A 135 16.76 -13.88 -4.83
C TYR A 135 15.80 -15.03 -5.12
N GLU A 136 15.50 -15.79 -4.09
CA GLU A 136 14.52 -16.87 -4.14
C GLU A 136 13.23 -16.45 -3.45
N GLY A 137 12.12 -16.57 -4.18
CA GLY A 137 10.79 -16.45 -3.65
C GLY A 137 10.17 -17.84 -3.50
N TYR A 138 9.52 -18.08 -2.36
CA TYR A 138 8.75 -19.30 -2.12
C TYR A 138 7.28 -18.95 -2.00
N CYS A 139 6.43 -19.62 -2.78
CA CYS A 139 4.99 -19.58 -2.62
C CYS A 139 4.52 -20.97 -2.19
N ILE A 140 3.92 -21.03 -1.00
CA ILE A 140 3.28 -22.25 -0.51
C ILE A 140 1.77 -22.07 -0.68
N VAL A 141 1.16 -22.96 -1.45
CA VAL A 141 -0.29 -23.02 -1.66
C VAL A 141 -0.78 -24.26 -0.95
N GLY A 142 -1.43 -24.07 0.21
CA GLY A 142 -2.07 -25.15 0.95
C GLY A 142 -3.58 -25.05 0.87
N ASP A 143 -4.25 -26.16 0.59
CA ASP A 143 -5.71 -26.33 0.70
C ASP A 143 -6.12 -27.10 1.97
N LYS A 144 -5.19 -27.24 2.92
CA LYS A 144 -5.21 -28.03 4.18
C LYS A 144 -4.91 -29.52 4.01
N ASP A 145 -5.19 -30.11 2.85
CA ASP A 145 -5.05 -31.54 2.62
C ASP A 145 -3.83 -31.87 1.73
N THR A 146 -3.46 -30.94 0.84
CA THR A 146 -2.35 -31.06 -0.10
C THR A 146 -1.54 -29.76 -0.18
N PRO A 147 -0.46 -29.62 0.61
CA PRO A 147 0.43 -28.48 0.47
C PRO A 147 1.25 -28.60 -0.81
N TYR A 148 1.05 -27.68 -1.75
CA TYR A 148 1.91 -27.49 -2.91
C TYR A 148 2.92 -26.38 -2.61
N THR A 149 4.18 -26.60 -2.97
CA THR A 149 5.21 -25.56 -2.92
C THR A 149 5.69 -25.29 -4.33
N ALA A 150 5.68 -24.02 -4.71
CA ALA A 150 6.34 -23.53 -5.90
C ALA A 150 7.48 -22.60 -5.47
N SER A 151 8.71 -22.95 -5.83
CA SER A 151 9.85 -22.04 -5.75
C SER A 151 10.06 -21.37 -7.10
N TYR A 152 10.42 -20.11 -7.07
CA TYR A 152 10.89 -19.40 -8.25
C TYR A 152 12.10 -18.56 -7.85
N ALA A 153 13.20 -18.75 -8.57
CA ALA A 153 14.36 -17.89 -8.48
C ALA A 153 14.19 -16.76 -9.49
N VAL A 154 14.41 -15.53 -9.04
CA VAL A 154 14.39 -14.36 -9.91
C VAL A 154 15.80 -13.79 -9.95
N ARG A 155 16.36 -13.73 -11.15
CA ARG A 155 17.60 -13.01 -11.38
C ARG A 155 17.33 -11.52 -11.22
N VAL A 156 17.90 -10.94 -10.18
CA VAL A 156 17.85 -9.52 -9.94
C VAL A 156 19.17 -8.90 -10.35
N HIS A 157 19.12 -7.77 -11.05
CA HIS A 157 20.31 -6.96 -11.23
C HIS A 157 20.32 -5.92 -10.11
N VAL A 158 21.17 -6.13 -9.12
CA VAL A 158 21.49 -5.11 -8.11
C VAL A 158 22.51 -4.17 -8.75
N SER A 159 22.18 -2.88 -8.82
CA SER A 159 23.00 -1.83 -9.43
C SER A 159 24.11 -1.34 -8.52
#